data_AF-A0A7K2M4M4-F1
#
_entry.id   AF-A0A7K2M4M4-F1
#
_cell.length_a   1.000
_cell.length_b   1.000
_cell.length_c   1.000
_cell.angle_alpha   90.00
_cell.angle_beta   90.00
_cell.angle_gamma   90.00
#
_symmetry.space_group_name_H-M   'P 1'
#
loop_
_entity.id
_entity.type
_entity.pdbx_description
1 polymer ?
#
loop_
_entity_poly.entity_id
_entity_poly.type
_entity_poly.pdbx_seq_one_letter_code
_entity_poly.pdbx_strand_id
1 'polypeptide(L)'
;MTHLTADHRRTASPYDFGRLADAPPVPGDPQAIPSLTPRERQVLTLLGHAADNREISRRLGIAERTVKAHLTNLMTKIKVTSRTEAALYAYAHHGRIGRPA
;
A
#
# COMPACT_ATOMS: atom_id res chain seq x y z
N MET A 1 -47.74 29.03 -20.97
CA MET A 1 -46.35 29.25 -21.38
C MET A 1 -45.59 29.81 -20.17
N THR A 2 -45.19 28.94 -19.24
CA THR A 2 -44.28 29.31 -18.13
C THR A 2 -43.57 28.03 -17.68
N HIS A 3 -42.31 27.88 -18.08
CA HIS A 3 -41.44 26.78 -17.67
C HIS A 3 -41.14 26.92 -16.17
N LEU A 4 -41.47 25.90 -15.39
CA LEU A 4 -40.98 25.72 -14.02
C LEU A 4 -39.60 25.07 -14.09
N THR A 5 -38.54 25.86 -14.19
CA THR A 5 -37.16 25.38 -14.01
C THR A 5 -36.88 25.24 -12.52
N ALA A 6 -37.21 24.07 -11.96
CA ALA A 6 -36.65 23.64 -10.69
C ALA A 6 -35.24 23.10 -10.93
N ASP A 7 -34.27 24.01 -11.04
CA ASP A 7 -32.84 23.69 -10.92
C ASP A 7 -32.58 23.22 -9.48
N HIS A 8 -32.71 21.91 -9.28
CA HIS A 8 -32.29 21.27 -8.04
C HIS A 8 -30.76 21.24 -8.05
N ARG A 9 -30.15 22.34 -7.60
CA ARG A 9 -28.74 22.34 -7.18
C ARG A 9 -28.55 21.19 -6.20
N ARG A 10 -27.96 20.10 -6.68
CA ARG A 10 -27.51 18.99 -5.84
C ARG A 10 -26.38 19.53 -4.97
N THR A 11 -26.70 19.82 -3.72
CA THR A 11 -25.69 19.84 -2.67
C THR A 11 -25.23 18.40 -2.47
N ALA A 12 -24.12 18.04 -3.12
CA ALA A 12 -23.40 16.84 -2.73
C ALA A 12 -23.06 16.99 -1.24
N SER A 13 -23.51 16.03 -0.44
CA SER A 13 -23.15 15.97 0.98
C SER A 13 -21.63 15.87 1.10
N PRO A 14 -21.00 16.52 2.08
CA PRO A 14 -19.57 16.33 2.36
C PRO A 14 -19.19 14.86 2.64
N TYR A 15 -20.18 14.00 2.88
CA TYR A 15 -20.04 12.58 3.20
C TYR A 15 -20.78 11.68 2.21
N ASP A 16 -20.65 11.95 0.91
CA ASP A 16 -21.14 11.03 -0.12
C ASP A 16 -20.25 9.78 -0.21
N PHE A 17 -20.55 8.78 0.63
CA PHE A 17 -19.93 7.46 0.64
C PHE A 17 -20.38 6.57 -0.54
N GLY A 18 -21.26 7.07 -1.42
CA GLY A 18 -21.79 6.34 -2.58
C GLY A 18 -20.75 6.01 -3.65
N ARG A 19 -19.52 6.54 -3.52
CA ARG A 19 -18.40 6.30 -4.44
C ARG A 19 -17.31 5.37 -3.89
N LEU A 20 -17.56 4.60 -2.82
CA LEU A 20 -16.63 3.56 -2.35
C LEU A 20 -16.45 2.39 -3.33
N ALA A 21 -17.21 2.34 -4.42
CA ALA A 21 -17.01 1.39 -5.51
C ALA A 21 -15.68 1.63 -6.27
N ASP A 22 -15.13 2.85 -6.21
CA ASP A 22 -13.77 3.15 -6.64
C ASP A 22 -12.84 2.98 -5.43
N ALA A 23 -12.53 1.74 -5.05
CA ALA A 23 -11.47 1.51 -4.06
C ALA A 23 -10.22 2.30 -4.50
N PRO A 24 -9.60 3.10 -3.63
CA PRO A 24 -8.44 3.90 -4.01
C PRO A 24 -7.41 2.98 -4.67
N PRO A 25 -6.80 3.41 -5.79
CA PRO A 25 -5.85 2.58 -6.51
C PRO A 25 -4.77 2.12 -5.55
N VAL A 26 -4.50 0.81 -5.53
CA VAL A 26 -3.44 0.23 -4.70
C VAL A 26 -2.14 0.97 -5.04
N PRO A 27 -1.47 1.62 -4.07
CA PRO A 27 -0.26 2.38 -4.34
C PRO A 27 0.85 1.49 -4.89
N GLY A 28 1.54 1.92 -5.95
CA GLY A 28 2.72 1.25 -6.48
C GLY A 28 2.48 0.38 -7.72
N ASP A 29 3.53 -0.28 -8.18
CA ASP A 29 3.57 -1.06 -9.43
C ASP A 29 3.39 -2.56 -9.16
N PRO A 30 2.25 -3.19 -9.56
CA PRO A 30 2.01 -4.63 -9.33
C PRO A 30 3.02 -5.56 -10.04
N GLN A 31 3.69 -5.06 -11.08
CA GLN A 31 4.69 -5.83 -11.84
C GLN A 31 6.09 -5.74 -11.22
N ALA A 32 6.27 -4.96 -10.14
CA ALA A 32 7.55 -4.85 -9.46
C ALA A 32 7.89 -6.05 -8.55
N ILE A 33 6.92 -6.87 -8.14
CA ILE A 33 7.11 -7.98 -7.20
C ILE A 33 8.21 -8.98 -7.63
N PRO A 34 8.28 -9.41 -8.91
CA PRO A 34 9.36 -10.30 -9.36
C PRO A 34 10.76 -9.66 -9.29
N SER A 35 10.85 -8.33 -9.36
CA SER A 35 12.13 -7.60 -9.27
C SER A 35 12.68 -7.45 -7.85
N LEU A 36 11.85 -7.76 -6.84
CA LEU A 36 12.28 -7.75 -5.45
C LEU A 36 13.26 -8.89 -5.20
N THR A 37 14.26 -8.62 -4.37
CA THR A 37 15.12 -9.67 -3.84
C THR A 37 14.35 -10.52 -2.82
N PRO A 38 14.81 -11.74 -2.50
CA PRO A 38 14.21 -12.55 -1.43
C PRO A 38 14.10 -11.79 -0.10
N ARG A 39 15.10 -10.96 0.22
CA ARG A 39 15.12 -10.20 1.46
C ARG A 39 14.14 -9.04 1.47
N GLU A 40 14.02 -8.32 0.36
CA GLU A 40 13.01 -7.26 0.21
C GLU A 40 11.59 -7.83 0.29
N ARG A 41 11.33 -9.02 -0.28
CA ARG A 41 10.04 -9.71 -0.12
C ARG A 41 9.73 -10.03 1.34
N GLN A 42 10.69 -10.59 2.08
CA GLN A 42 10.50 -10.86 3.52
C GLN A 42 10.17 -9.58 4.31
N VAL A 43 10.87 -8.49 4.03
CA VAL A 43 10.61 -7.18 4.65
C VAL A 43 9.22 -6.66 4.26
N LEU A 44 8.83 -6.72 2.99
CA LEU A 44 7.49 -6.35 2.52
C LEU A 44 6.39 -7.15 3.23
N THR A 45 6.56 -8.47 3.33
CA THR A 45 5.58 -9.36 3.98
C THR A 45 5.35 -8.94 5.43
N LEU A 46 6.43 -8.75 6.19
CA LEU A 46 6.33 -8.32 7.59
C LEU A 46 5.73 -6.91 7.72
N LEU A 47 6.06 -6.01 6.79
CA LEU A 47 5.46 -4.68 6.74
C LEU A 47 3.95 -4.73 6.50
N GLY A 48 3.47 -5.63 5.64
CA GLY A 48 2.04 -5.88 5.42
C GLY A 48 1.30 -6.40 6.66
N HIS A 49 2.04 -6.98 7.61
CA HIS A 49 1.54 -7.35 8.95
C HIS A 49 1.70 -6.23 9.99
N ALA A 50 1.95 -4.99 9.55
CA ALA A 50 2.16 -3.82 10.40
C ALA A 50 3.37 -3.91 11.36
N ALA A 51 4.32 -4.83 11.12
CA ALA A 51 5.51 -4.98 11.96
C ALA A 51 6.43 -3.75 11.83
N ASP A 52 6.87 -3.17 12.96
CA ASP A 52 7.81 -2.05 12.97
C ASP A 52 9.25 -2.50 12.60
N ASN A 53 10.17 -1.54 12.42
CA ASN A 53 11.55 -1.86 12.02
C ASN A 53 12.29 -2.72 13.06
N ARG A 54 11.96 -2.57 14.34
CA ARG A 54 12.55 -3.32 15.45
C ARG A 54 12.01 -4.75 15.48
N GLU A 55 10.77 -4.96 15.10
CA GLU A 55 10.18 -6.28 14.97
C GLU A 55 10.70 -7.00 13.72
N ILE A 56 10.78 -6.29 12.59
CA ILE A 56 11.37 -6.83 11.36
C ILE A 56 12.84 -7.22 11.62
N SER A 57 13.60 -6.37 12.30
CA SER A 57 15.01 -6.63 12.61
C SER A 57 15.16 -7.91 13.45
N ARG A 58 14.35 -8.07 14.51
CA ARG A 58 14.32 -9.29 15.35
C ARG A 58 13.93 -10.54 14.56
N ARG A 59 12.82 -10.50 13.80
CA ARG A 59 12.31 -11.66 13.05
C ARG A 59 13.27 -12.12 11.96
N LEU A 60 14.01 -11.18 11.38
CA LEU A 60 14.93 -11.44 10.28
C LEU A 60 16.39 -11.61 10.71
N GLY A 61 16.75 -11.34 11.98
CA GLY A 61 18.11 -11.45 12.48
C GLY A 61 19.09 -10.45 11.86
N ILE A 62 18.64 -9.21 11.58
CA ILE A 62 19.48 -8.13 11.00
C ILE A 62 19.36 -6.84 11.81
N ALA A 63 20.29 -5.90 11.62
CA ALA A 63 20.21 -4.59 12.26
C ALA A 63 19.06 -3.73 11.70
N GLU A 64 18.46 -2.87 12.52
CA GLU A 64 17.41 -1.92 12.08
C GLU A 64 17.87 -1.01 10.93
N ARG A 65 19.15 -0.59 10.92
CA ARG A 65 19.71 0.18 9.80
C ARG A 65 19.61 -0.58 8.47
N THR A 66 19.77 -1.89 8.51
CA THR A 66 19.69 -2.78 7.34
C THR A 66 18.24 -2.93 6.90
N VAL A 67 17.29 -3.00 7.84
CA VAL A 67 15.85 -2.96 7.54
C VAL A 67 15.50 -1.66 6.82
N LYS A 68 15.97 -0.50 7.32
CA LYS A 68 15.75 0.80 6.68
C LYS A 68 16.31 0.82 5.24
N ALA A 69 17.50 0.28 5.02
CA ALA A 69 18.09 0.17 3.69
C ALA A 69 17.23 -0.69 2.74
N HIS A 70 16.76 -1.85 3.19
CA HIS A 70 15.84 -2.68 2.42
C HIS A 70 14.51 -1.97 2.13
N LEU A 71 13.95 -1.24 3.10
CA LEU A 71 12.73 -0.44 2.93
C LEU A 71 12.92 0.64 1.86
N THR A 72 14.01 1.40 1.90
CA THR A 72 14.30 2.42 0.88
C THR A 72 14.35 1.77 -0.50
N ASN A 73 15.13 0.70 -0.66
CA ASN A 73 15.30 0.03 -1.95
C ASN A 73 14.00 -0.57 -2.47
N LEU A 74 13.22 -1.25 -1.62
CA LEU A 74 11.96 -1.85 -2.05
C LEU A 74 10.92 -0.79 -2.40
N MET A 75 10.85 0.33 -1.66
CA MET A 75 9.89 1.41 -1.93
C MET A 75 10.19 2.06 -3.29
N THR A 76 11.47 2.25 -3.61
CA THR A 76 11.89 2.70 -4.95
C THR A 76 11.46 1.70 -6.03
N LYS A 77 11.66 0.39 -5.82
CA LYS A 77 11.30 -0.65 -6.81
C LYS A 77 9.79 -0.73 -7.06
N ILE A 78 8.98 -0.67 -6.00
CA ILE A 78 7.51 -0.75 -6.12
C ILE A 78 6.87 0.63 -6.41
N LYS A 79 7.68 1.69 -6.56
CA LYS A 79 7.25 3.06 -6.88
C LYS A 79 6.28 3.65 -5.86
N VAL A 80 6.57 3.49 -4.58
CA VAL A 80 5.86 4.15 -3.48
C VAL A 80 6.80 5.05 -2.69
N THR A 81 6.24 6.01 -1.98
CA THR A 81 7.00 7.06 -1.28
C THR A 81 6.87 6.97 0.23
N SER A 82 5.86 6.26 0.73
CA SER A 82 5.62 6.14 2.16
C SER A 82 5.56 4.69 2.64
N ARG A 83 5.87 4.51 3.91
CA ARG A 83 5.72 3.24 4.62
C ARG A 83 4.27 2.74 4.58
N THR A 84 3.30 3.66 4.70
CA THR A 84 1.88 3.33 4.67
C THR A 84 1.48 2.82 3.29
N GLU A 85 1.92 3.47 2.22
CA GLU A 85 1.72 2.98 0.84
C GLU A 85 2.35 1.60 0.64
N ALA A 86 3.58 1.39 1.12
CA ALA A 86 4.24 0.10 1.03
C ALA A 86 3.52 -1.01 1.84
N ALA A 87 2.95 -0.69 3.00
CA ALA A 87 2.14 -1.61 3.79
C ALA A 87 0.83 -1.97 3.08
N LEU A 88 0.14 -0.98 2.50
CA LEU A 88 -1.07 -1.20 1.69
C LEU A 88 -0.77 -2.05 0.45
N TYR A 89 0.34 -1.77 -0.25
CA TYR A 89 0.82 -2.58 -1.37
C TYR A 89 1.06 -4.04 -0.95
N ALA A 90 1.77 -4.27 0.16
CA ALA A 90 1.98 -5.63 0.67
C ALA A 90 0.66 -6.33 1.01
N TYR A 91 -0.27 -5.64 1.67
CA TYR A 91 -1.58 -6.19 2.00
C TYR A 91 -2.37 -6.58 0.75
N ALA A 92 -2.42 -5.72 -0.26
CA ALA A 92 -3.13 -5.98 -1.52
C ALA A 92 -2.49 -7.11 -2.35
N HIS A 93 -1.17 -7.30 -2.25
CA HIS A 93 -0.42 -8.26 -3.07
C HIS A 93 0.14 -9.47 -2.31
N HIS A 94 -0.31 -9.74 -1.08
CA HIS A 94 0.22 -10.80 -0.22
C HIS A 94 0.26 -12.19 -0.89
N GLY A 95 -0.71 -12.52 -1.76
CA GLY A 95 -0.74 -13.77 -2.53
C GLY A 95 0.37 -13.91 -3.58
N ARG A 96 0.97 -12.81 -4.03
CA ARG A 96 2.04 -12.77 -5.06
C ARG A 96 3.44 -12.65 -4.47
N ILE A 97 3.57 -12.14 -3.24
CA ILE A 97 4.86 -11.95 -2.56
C ILE A 97 5.43 -13.30 -2.06
N GLY A 98 4.59 -14.33 -1.95
CA GLY A 98 4.94 -15.66 -1.45
C GLY A 98 4.66 -15.77 0.04
N ARG A 99 3.98 -16.86 0.44
CA ARG A 99 3.74 -17.16 1.85
C ARG A 99 5.08 -17.29 2.58
N PRO A 100 5.28 -16.63 3.74
CA PRO A 100 6.44 -16.96 4.57
C PRO A 100 6.30 -18.43 4.99
N ALA A 101 7.36 -19.21 4.76
CA ALA A 101 7.50 -20.54 5.34
C ALA A 101 7.70 -20.44 6.85
#